data_AF-A0A961HAJ8-F1
#
_entry.id   AF-A0A961HAJ8-F1
#
_cell.length_a   1.000
_cell.length_b   1.000
_cell.length_c   1.000
_cell.angle_alpha   90.00
_cell.angle_beta   90.00
_cell.angle_gamma   90.00
#
_symmetry.space_group_name_H-M   'P 1'
#
loop_
_entity.id
_entity.type
_entity.pdbx_description
1 polymer ?
#
loop_
_entity_poly.entity_id
_entity_poly.type
_entity_poly.pdbx_seq_one_letter_code
_entity_poly.pdbx_strand_id
1 'polypeptide(L)'
;VVFADLGAPAFALKARVQLLRDLGSAAAPFNAFLIAQGLETLSLRIERHVSNAQRVAEYLAGHDDVISVNYAGLPSSPWYERGRKLAPRGTGAVLSFELAGGVEAGKSFVNALRLHSHV
;
A
#
# COMPACT_ATOMS: atom_id res chain seq x y z
N VAL A 1 -13.93 35.63 0.71
CA VAL A 1 -12.59 35.12 0.32
C VAL A 1 -12.72 34.44 -1.02
N VAL A 2 -12.05 34.97 -2.05
CA VAL A 2 -11.90 34.24 -3.32
C VAL A 2 -10.71 33.32 -3.14
N PHE A 3 -10.95 32.02 -2.95
CA PHE A 3 -9.88 31.08 -2.62
C PHE A 3 -8.84 30.95 -3.74
N ALA A 4 -9.22 31.19 -5.00
CA ALA A 4 -8.32 31.14 -6.15
C ALA A 4 -7.16 32.13 -6.05
N ASP A 5 -7.33 33.23 -5.31
CA ASP A 5 -6.33 34.29 -5.17
C ASP A 5 -5.28 33.98 -4.08
N LEU A 6 -5.43 32.87 -3.35
CA LEU A 6 -4.54 32.49 -2.23
C LEU A 6 -3.28 31.74 -2.67
N GLY A 7 -3.08 31.48 -3.96
CA GLY A 7 -1.90 30.79 -4.50
C GLY A 7 -1.83 29.30 -4.11
N ALA A 8 -0.62 28.78 -3.89
CA ALA A 8 -0.38 27.36 -3.60
C ALA A 8 -1.26 26.73 -2.49
N PRO A 9 -1.57 27.40 -1.35
CA PRO A 9 -2.42 26.83 -0.30
C PRO A 9 -3.93 26.89 -0.58
N ALA A 10 -4.37 27.52 -1.67
CA ALA A 10 -5.77 27.78 -1.98
C ALA A 10 -6.68 26.57 -1.77
N PHE A 11 -6.29 25.42 -2.35
CA PHE A 11 -7.04 24.18 -2.25
C PHE A 11 -7.12 23.66 -0.79
N ALA A 12 -5.99 23.59 -0.10
CA ALA A 12 -5.93 23.08 1.27
C ALA A 12 -6.72 23.95 2.26
N LEU A 13 -6.65 25.28 2.11
CA LEU A 13 -7.43 26.22 2.92
C LEU A 13 -8.92 26.08 2.66
N LYS A 14 -9.34 26.04 1.39
CA LYS A 14 -10.76 25.84 1.03
C LYS A 14 -11.30 24.53 1.60
N ALA A 15 -10.56 23.43 1.47
CA ALA A 15 -10.94 22.13 2.04
C ALA A 15 -11.10 22.19 3.57
N ARG A 16 -10.23 22.92 4.27
CA ARG A 16 -10.32 23.09 5.73
C ARG A 16 -11.49 23.97 6.17
N VAL A 17 -11.67 25.14 5.56
CA VAL A 17 -12.62 26.13 6.09
C VAL A 17 -14.04 25.98 5.54
N GLN A 18 -14.22 25.21 4.46
CA GLN A 18 -15.54 24.87 3.92
C GLN A 18 -15.88 23.41 4.22
N LEU A 19 -15.17 22.45 3.62
CA LEU A 19 -15.58 21.03 3.69
C LEU A 19 -15.44 20.47 5.10
N LEU A 20 -14.28 20.63 5.75
CA LEU A 20 -14.09 20.11 7.10
C LEU A 20 -15.03 20.78 8.10
N ARG A 21 -15.29 22.09 7.94
CA ARG A 21 -16.23 22.85 8.77
C ARG A 21 -17.67 22.36 8.60
N ASP A 22 -18.11 22.13 7.36
CA ASP A 22 -19.53 21.86 7.06
C ASP A 22 -19.86 20.36 7.08
N LEU A 23 -18.93 19.49 6.68
CA LEU A 23 -19.11 18.02 6.62
C LEU A 23 -18.55 17.27 7.84
N GLY A 24 -17.74 17.93 8.66
CA GLY A 24 -17.38 17.43 10.00
C GLY A 24 -16.49 16.19 10.05
N SER A 25 -15.77 15.84 8.99
CA SER A 25 -14.83 14.69 8.96
C SER A 25 -13.52 14.99 9.73
N ALA A 26 -13.64 15.40 10.99
CA ALA A 26 -12.53 15.76 11.86
C ALA A 26 -11.86 14.52 12.46
N ALA A 27 -10.52 14.52 12.49
CA ALA A 27 -9.75 13.50 13.19
C ALA A 27 -9.74 13.79 14.69
N ALA A 28 -9.92 12.75 15.52
CA ALA A 28 -9.74 12.87 16.95
C ALA A 28 -8.27 13.23 17.28
N PRO A 29 -7.99 14.17 18.20
CA PRO A 29 -6.62 14.53 18.58
C PRO A 29 -5.78 13.32 19.02
N PHE A 30 -6.40 12.36 19.72
CA PHE A 30 -5.73 11.14 20.13
C PHE A 30 -5.30 10.25 18.94
N ASN A 31 -6.13 10.14 17.90
CA ASN A 31 -5.75 9.42 16.68
C ASN A 31 -4.60 10.11 15.96
N ALA A 32 -4.59 11.45 15.93
CA ALA A 32 -3.48 12.22 15.37
C ALA A 32 -2.17 11.97 16.14
N PHE A 33 -2.23 11.87 17.48
CA PHE A 33 -1.08 11.48 18.31
C PHE A 33 -0.56 10.07 17.97
N LEU A 34 -1.45 9.08 17.87
CA LEU A 34 -1.04 7.70 17.52
C LEU A 34 -0.41 7.61 16.12
N ILE A 35 -0.93 8.37 15.15
CA ILE A 35 -0.33 8.46 13.82
C ILE A 35 1.06 9.11 13.89
N ALA A 36 1.21 10.20 14.66
CA ALA A 36 2.50 10.85 14.86
C ALA A 36 3.54 9.89 15.47
N GLN A 37 3.15 9.10 16.48
CA GLN A 37 4.00 8.06 17.04
C GLN A 37 4.38 6.99 15.99
N GLY A 38 3.45 6.63 15.10
CA GLY A 38 3.76 5.75 13.97
C GLY A 38 4.75 6.35 12.97
N LEU A 39 4.69 7.66 12.71
CA LEU A 39 5.58 8.34 11.76
C LEU A 39 7.05 8.31 12.18
N GLU A 40 7.34 8.22 13.48
CA GLU A 40 8.71 8.15 14.03
C GLU A 40 9.54 6.98 13.45
N THR A 41 8.88 5.90 13.01
CA THR A 41 9.53 4.71 12.45
C THR A 41 9.16 4.42 11.01
N LEU A 42 8.58 5.40 10.29
CA LEU A 42 8.02 5.19 8.96
C LEU A 42 9.03 4.60 7.97
N SER A 43 10.22 5.20 7.83
CA SER A 43 11.23 4.71 6.89
C SER A 43 11.65 3.27 7.19
N LEU A 44 11.94 2.98 8.47
CA LEU A 44 12.39 1.66 8.93
C LEU A 44 11.35 0.57 8.62
N ARG A 45 10.06 0.86 8.87
CA ARG A 45 8.97 -0.06 8.57
C ARG A 45 8.82 -0.26 7.07
N ILE A 46 8.82 0.82 6.28
CA ILE A 46 8.63 0.72 4.83
C ILE A 46 9.79 -0.01 4.16
N GLU A 47 11.04 0.22 4.57
CA GLU A 47 12.19 -0.55 4.08
C GLU A 47 12.00 -2.05 4.31
N ARG A 48 11.63 -2.46 5.53
CA ARG A 48 11.40 -3.87 5.86
C ARG A 48 10.19 -4.45 5.14
N HIS A 49 9.10 -3.70 5.03
CA HIS A 49 7.90 -4.14 4.33
C HIS A 49 8.16 -4.38 2.85
N VAL A 50 8.88 -3.46 2.20
CA VAL A 50 9.25 -3.58 0.78
C VAL A 50 10.21 -4.75 0.57
N SER A 51 11.26 -4.88 1.39
CA SER A 51 12.21 -5.99 1.24
C SER A 51 11.54 -7.35 1.45
N ASN A 52 10.63 -7.46 2.42
CA ASN A 52 9.86 -8.67 2.65
C ASN A 52 8.94 -8.98 1.48
N ALA A 53 8.20 -7.98 0.97
CA ALA A 53 7.29 -8.16 -0.15
C ALA A 53 8.01 -8.58 -1.44
N GLN A 54 9.16 -7.96 -1.75
CA GLN A 54 10.01 -8.36 -2.87
C GLN A 54 10.42 -9.83 -2.75
N ARG A 55 10.89 -10.25 -1.57
CA ARG A 55 11.31 -11.64 -1.34
C ARG A 55 10.14 -12.64 -1.44
N VAL A 56 8.97 -12.27 -0.93
CA VAL A 56 7.74 -13.08 -1.06
C VAL A 56 7.30 -13.17 -2.52
N ALA A 57 7.33 -12.07 -3.27
CA ALA A 57 6.98 -12.05 -4.69
C ALA A 57 7.91 -12.97 -5.51
N GLU A 58 9.22 -12.91 -5.27
CA GLU A 58 10.21 -13.78 -5.91
C GLU A 58 10.03 -15.25 -5.53
N TYR A 59 9.71 -15.53 -4.27
CA TYR A 59 9.41 -16.90 -3.81
C TYR A 59 8.18 -17.45 -4.55
N LEU A 60 7.10 -16.69 -4.62
CA LEU A 60 5.87 -17.10 -5.31
C LEU A 60 6.08 -17.26 -6.82
N ALA A 61 6.86 -16.37 -7.44
CA ALA A 61 7.13 -16.42 -8.87
C ALA A 61 7.94 -17.65 -9.31
N GLY A 62 8.65 -18.28 -8.37
CA GLY A 62 9.40 -19.52 -8.59
C GLY A 62 8.69 -20.79 -8.12
N HIS A 63 7.41 -20.72 -7.72
CA HIS A 63 6.68 -21.85 -7.17
C HIS A 63 5.77 -22.50 -8.23
N ASP A 64 5.88 -23.81 -8.43
CA ASP A 64 5.21 -24.53 -9.53
C ASP A 64 3.67 -24.41 -9.50
N ASP A 65 3.07 -24.39 -8.32
CA ASP A 65 1.61 -24.23 -8.17
C ASP A 65 1.08 -22.80 -8.34
N VAL A 66 1.96 -21.82 -8.62
CA VAL A 66 1.60 -20.41 -8.83
C VAL A 66 1.63 -20.09 -10.32
N ILE A 67 0.48 -19.70 -10.88
CA ILE A 67 0.34 -19.34 -12.30
C ILE A 67 0.97 -17.98 -12.57
N SER A 68 0.72 -17.01 -11.69
CA SER A 68 1.13 -15.63 -11.91
C SER A 68 1.31 -14.88 -10.59
N VAL A 69 2.19 -13.86 -10.61
CA VAL A 69 2.40 -12.94 -9.48
C VAL A 69 2.30 -11.50 -9.98
N ASN A 70 1.44 -10.72 -9.34
CA ASN A 70 1.26 -9.30 -9.59
C ASN A 70 2.08 -8.51 -8.56
N TYR A 71 3.30 -8.15 -8.93
CA TYR A 71 4.13 -7.25 -8.13
C TYR A 71 5.05 -6.44 -9.03
N ALA A 72 4.98 -5.10 -8.95
CA ALA A 72 5.72 -4.22 -9.86
C ALA A 72 7.25 -4.23 -9.62
N GLY A 73 7.73 -4.84 -8.53
CA GLY A 73 9.14 -5.11 -8.29
C GLY A 73 9.69 -6.35 -8.99
N LEU A 74 8.84 -7.17 -9.62
CA LEU A 74 9.29 -8.32 -10.42
C LEU A 74 9.59 -7.91 -11.87
N PRO A 75 10.67 -8.43 -12.49
CA PRO A 75 10.97 -8.17 -13.91
C PRO A 75 9.89 -8.61 -14.88
N SER A 76 9.07 -9.60 -14.50
CA SER A 76 7.92 -10.07 -15.29
C SER A 76 6.74 -9.09 -15.30
N SER A 77 6.74 -8.08 -14.42
CA SER A 77 5.65 -7.12 -14.33
C SER A 77 5.63 -6.16 -15.53
N PRO A 78 4.46 -5.90 -16.14
CA PRO A 78 4.30 -4.86 -17.17
C PRO A 78 4.69 -3.45 -16.69
N TRP A 79 4.75 -3.24 -15.37
CA TRP A 79 5.06 -1.96 -14.76
C TRP A 79 6.46 -1.88 -14.17
N TYR A 80 7.32 -2.89 -14.37
CA TYR A 80 8.65 -2.96 -13.76
C TYR A 80 9.49 -1.69 -14.04
N GLU A 81 9.63 -1.30 -15.30
CA GLU A 81 10.40 -0.10 -15.68
C GLU A 81 9.78 1.19 -15.15
N ARG A 82 8.44 1.26 -15.06
CA ARG A 82 7.77 2.40 -14.43
C ARG A 82 8.02 2.45 -12.93
N GLY A 83 8.01 1.30 -12.27
CA GLY A 83 8.37 1.13 -10.86
C GLY A 83 9.78 1.62 -10.61
N ARG A 84 10.76 1.22 -11.45
CA ARG A 84 12.14 1.72 -11.35
C ARG A 84 12.26 3.23 -11.53
N LYS A 85 11.46 3.83 -12.42
CA LYS A 85 11.48 5.28 -12.66
C LYS A 85 10.80 6.08 -11.55
N LEU A 86 9.63 5.66 -11.10
CA LEU A 86 8.77 6.45 -10.19
C LEU A 86 8.91 6.05 -8.73
N ALA A 87 9.31 4.82 -8.44
CA ALA A 87 9.46 4.26 -7.11
C ALA A 87 10.74 3.40 -7.00
N PRO A 88 11.94 3.98 -7.25
CA PRO A 88 13.20 3.23 -7.35
C PRO A 88 13.60 2.50 -6.06
N ARG A 89 13.02 2.87 -4.92
CA ARG A 89 13.27 2.23 -3.61
C ARG A 89 12.30 1.07 -3.31
N GLY A 90 11.41 0.73 -4.25
CA GLY A 90 10.49 -0.40 -4.17
C GLY A 90 9.03 -0.02 -4.36
N THR A 91 8.21 -0.99 -4.75
CA THR A 91 6.84 -0.79 -5.24
C THR A 91 5.78 -1.13 -4.19
N GLY A 92 6.04 -0.76 -2.93
CA GLY A 92 5.16 -1.03 -1.80
C GLY A 92 5.20 -2.48 -1.31
N ALA A 93 4.28 -2.80 -0.40
CA ALA A 93 4.28 -4.05 0.36
C ALA A 93 3.12 -5.01 0.00
N VAL A 94 2.30 -4.63 -0.98
CA VAL A 94 1.13 -5.40 -1.42
C VAL A 94 1.47 -6.08 -2.73
N LEU A 95 1.08 -7.35 -2.82
CA LEU A 95 1.17 -8.19 -4.00
C LEU A 95 -0.06 -9.10 -4.06
N SER A 96 -0.33 -9.67 -5.22
CA SER A 96 -1.28 -10.77 -5.37
C SER A 96 -0.69 -11.85 -6.26
N PHE A 97 -1.26 -13.05 -6.20
CA PHE A 97 -0.83 -14.18 -7.02
C PHE A 97 -2.01 -15.11 -7.27
N GLU A 98 -1.90 -15.93 -8.32
CA GLU A 98 -2.94 -16.86 -8.74
C GLU A 98 -2.44 -18.30 -8.61
N LEU A 99 -3.24 -19.17 -7.98
CA LEU A 99 -2.93 -20.59 -7.80
C LEU A 99 -3.50 -21.42 -8.94
N ALA A 100 -2.75 -22.46 -9.36
CA ALA A 100 -3.16 -23.38 -10.42
C ALA A 100 -4.52 -24.05 -10.17
N GLY A 101 -4.83 -24.35 -8.90
CA GLY A 101 -6.11 -24.94 -8.50
C GLY A 101 -7.29 -23.96 -8.42
N GLY A 102 -7.13 -22.72 -8.89
CA GLY A 102 -8.20 -21.73 -8.98
C GLY A 102 -8.79 -21.33 -7.63
N VAL A 103 -10.10 -21.04 -7.62
CA VAL A 103 -10.81 -20.42 -6.49
C VAL A 103 -10.74 -21.25 -5.20
N GLU A 104 -10.96 -22.56 -5.27
CA GLU A 104 -10.98 -23.41 -4.08
C GLU A 104 -9.58 -23.60 -3.48
N ALA A 105 -8.53 -23.61 -4.31
CA ALA A 105 -7.15 -23.57 -3.83
C ALA A 105 -6.85 -22.24 -3.13
N GLY A 106 -7.31 -21.11 -3.69
CA GLY A 106 -7.20 -19.79 -3.06
C GLY A 106 -7.85 -19.73 -1.68
N LYS A 107 -9.09 -20.23 -1.55
CA LYS A 107 -9.79 -20.32 -0.25
C LYS A 107 -9.03 -21.19 0.74
N SER A 108 -8.62 -22.38 0.30
CA SER A 108 -7.88 -23.33 1.15
C SER A 108 -6.55 -22.73 1.62
N PHE A 109 -5.84 -22.02 0.74
CA PHE A 109 -4.59 -21.33 1.06
C PHE A 109 -4.81 -20.29 2.17
N VAL A 110 -5.73 -19.34 1.99
CA VAL A 110 -5.94 -18.26 2.97
C VAL A 110 -6.45 -18.78 4.31
N ASN A 111 -7.29 -19.83 4.31
CA ASN A 111 -7.81 -20.46 5.52
C ASN A 111 -6.76 -21.26 6.30
N ALA A 112 -5.70 -21.73 5.63
CA ALA A 112 -4.64 -22.52 6.26
C ALA A 112 -3.53 -21.66 6.89
N LEU A 113 -3.48 -20.35 6.60
CA LEU A 113 -2.46 -19.46 7.13
C LEU A 113 -2.63 -19.29 8.65
N ARG A 114 -1.53 -19.49 9.38
CA ARG A 114 -1.51 -19.35 10.86
C ARG A 114 -0.92 -18.04 11.35
N LEU A 115 0.01 -17.46 10.57
CA LEU A 115 0.71 -16.23 10.94
C LEU A 115 0.07 -14.98 10.31
N HIS A 116 -0.44 -15.08 9.09
CA HIS A 116 -1.15 -13.98 8.46
C HIS A 116 -2.51 -13.82 9.14
N SER A 117 -2.85 -12.59 9.52
CA SER A 117 -4.17 -12.30 10.08
C SER A 117 -5.24 -12.65 9.05
N HIS A 118 -6.24 -13.41 9.48
CA HIS A 118 -7.49 -13.64 8.77
C HIS A 118 -8.60 -12.86 9.48
N VAL A 119 -9.59 -12.35 8.74
CA VAL A 119 -10.76 -11.63 9.30
C VAL A 119 -11.60 -12.53 10.19
#